data_AF-V4LKI8-F1
#
_entry.id   AF-V4LKI8-F1
#
_cell.length_a   1.000
_cell.length_b   1.000
_cell.length_c   1.000
_cell.angle_alpha   90.00
_cell.angle_beta   90.00
_cell.angle_gamma   90.00
#
_symmetry.space_group_name_H-M   'P 1'
#
loop_
_entity.id
_entity.type
_entity.pdbx_description
1 polymer ?
#
loop_
_entity_poly.entity_id
_entity_poly.type
_entity_poly.pdbx_seq_one_letter_code
_entity_poly.pdbx_strand_id
1 'polypeptide(L)'
;MEFVSRLFEKHPEVALEFRSKNPHLRTGYINVLLRLTQKLGKSPQELSNDELSDAGVALTYMADAGFDMGWLDKILEEVKEKKKKEEACLARLQEMKEQLKPLKQKCLELEAQVDKEKAELLEARAPHSFDQYLSS
;
A
#
# COMPACT_ATOMS: atom_id res chain seq x y z
N MET A 1 -26.16 10.81 10.21
CA MET A 1 -26.98 10.25 11.30
C MET A 1 -26.98 8.73 11.27
N GLU A 2 -27.29 8.07 10.14
CA GLU A 2 -27.32 6.58 10.08
C GLU A 2 -26.04 5.87 10.53
N PHE A 3 -24.86 6.41 10.18
CA PHE A 3 -23.59 5.80 10.59
C PHE A 3 -23.44 5.75 12.11
N VAL A 4 -23.77 6.84 12.80
CA VAL A 4 -23.68 6.95 14.26
C VAL A 4 -24.72 6.04 14.92
N SER A 5 -25.92 5.92 14.35
CA SER A 5 -26.94 4.97 14.83
C SER A 5 -26.45 3.51 14.71
N ARG A 6 -25.94 3.11 13.54
CA ARG A 6 -25.38 1.76 13.34
C ARG A 6 -24.17 1.47 14.22
N LEU A 7 -23.37 2.50 14.49
CA LEU A 7 -22.22 2.41 15.39
C LEU A 7 -22.69 2.05 16.80
N PHE A 8 -23.67 2.77 17.34
CA PHE A 8 -24.21 2.49 18.68
C PHE A 8 -24.97 1.16 18.76
N GLU A 9 -25.58 0.70 17.67
CA GLU A 9 -26.18 -0.64 17.62
C GLU A 9 -25.14 -1.76 17.74
N LYS A 10 -23.96 -1.58 17.12
CA LYS A 10 -22.85 -2.56 17.19
C LYS A 10 -22.00 -2.43 18.44
N HIS A 11 -21.91 -1.21 18.97
CA HIS A 11 -21.09 -0.81 20.10
C HIS A 11 -21.95 -0.07 21.13
N PRO A 12 -22.89 -0.77 21.80
CA PRO A 12 -23.79 -0.15 22.77
C PRO A 12 -23.07 0.41 23.99
N GLU A 13 -21.89 -0.13 24.34
CA GLU A 13 -21.00 0.39 25.39
C GLU A 13 -20.68 1.88 25.17
N VAL A 14 -20.44 2.25 23.92
CA VAL A 14 -20.11 3.63 23.54
C VAL A 14 -21.30 4.55 23.82
N ALA A 15 -22.54 4.09 23.59
CA ALA A 15 -23.74 4.88 23.85
C ALA A 15 -23.99 5.09 25.36
N LEU A 16 -23.57 4.13 26.21
CA LEU A 16 -23.75 4.18 27.66
C LEU A 16 -22.88 5.22 28.36
N GLU A 17 -21.83 5.68 27.71
CA GLU A 17 -20.84 6.61 28.25
C GLU A 17 -21.17 8.07 27.94
N PHE A 18 -22.06 8.32 26.96
CA PHE A 18 -22.61 9.65 26.65
C PHE A 18 -23.65 10.15 27.67
N ARG A 19 -23.56 9.78 28.95
CA ARG A 19 -24.47 10.21 30.03
C ARG A 19 -24.31 11.68 30.47
N SER A 20 -23.39 12.41 29.84
CA SER A 20 -23.25 13.86 30.05
C SER A 20 -24.59 14.58 29.79
N LYS A 21 -25.10 15.27 30.83
CA LYS A 21 -26.25 16.19 30.68
C LYS A 21 -25.91 17.42 29.84
N ASN A 22 -24.62 17.70 29.58
CA ASN A 22 -24.18 18.83 28.78
C ASN A 22 -24.24 18.48 27.27
N PRO A 23 -25.11 19.14 26.48
CA PRO A 23 -25.25 18.86 25.05
C PRO A 23 -24.00 19.19 24.23
N HIS A 24 -23.22 20.21 24.62
CA HIS A 24 -22.01 20.62 23.89
C HIS A 24 -20.90 19.59 24.03
N LEU A 25 -20.70 19.06 25.24
CA LEU A 25 -19.73 17.98 25.48
C LEU A 25 -20.11 16.73 24.69
N ARG A 26 -21.40 16.35 24.71
CA ARG A 26 -21.91 15.21 23.95
C ARG A 26 -21.62 15.36 22.44
N THR A 27 -21.89 16.52 21.88
CA THR A 27 -21.61 16.81 20.46
C THR A 27 -20.11 16.77 20.16
N GLY A 28 -19.27 17.32 21.03
CA GLY A 28 -17.82 17.28 20.89
C GLY A 28 -17.28 15.85 20.81
N TYR A 29 -17.69 14.99 21.73
CA TYR A 29 -17.29 13.58 21.76
C TYR A 29 -17.79 12.80 20.54
N ILE A 30 -19.05 12.98 20.12
CA ILE A 30 -19.58 12.34 18.90
C ILE A 30 -18.76 12.78 17.66
N ASN A 31 -18.35 14.05 17.60
CA ASN A 31 -17.52 14.53 16.49
C ASN A 31 -16.12 13.91 16.48
N VAL A 32 -15.49 13.72 17.64
CA VAL A 32 -14.20 13.04 17.76
C VAL A 32 -14.33 11.59 17.29
N LEU A 33 -15.35 10.87 17.79
CA LEU A 33 -15.66 9.50 17.41
C LEU A 33 -15.90 9.34 15.90
N LEU A 34 -16.69 10.24 15.31
CA LEU A 34 -16.97 10.24 13.88
C LEU A 34 -15.68 10.46 13.07
N ARG A 35 -14.83 11.39 13.49
CA ARG A 35 -13.55 11.66 12.81
C ARG A 35 -12.59 10.47 12.91
N LEU A 36 -12.50 9.82 14.07
CA LEU A 36 -11.65 8.65 14.27
C LEU A 36 -12.10 7.47 13.40
N THR A 37 -13.39 7.14 13.44
CA THR A 37 -13.95 6.05 12.63
C THR A 37 -13.82 6.31 11.13
N GLN A 38 -14.05 7.54 10.67
CA GLN A 38 -13.83 7.91 9.27
C GLN A 38 -12.36 7.82 8.87
N LYS A 39 -11.44 8.28 9.73
CA LYS A 39 -10.00 8.23 9.48
C LYS A 39 -9.52 6.78 9.40
N LEU A 40 -9.88 5.94 10.37
CA LEU A 40 -9.46 4.53 10.41
C LEU A 40 -10.15 3.65 9.35
N GLY A 41 -11.23 4.15 8.75
CA GLY A 41 -11.87 3.51 7.59
C GLY A 41 -11.19 3.79 6.25
N LYS A 42 -10.19 4.69 6.19
CA LYS A 42 -9.43 4.97 4.97
C LYS A 42 -8.45 3.85 4.62
N SER A 43 -7.97 3.85 3.39
CA SER A 43 -6.87 2.96 3.00
C SER A 43 -5.60 3.28 3.80
N PRO A 44 -4.80 2.28 4.22
CA PRO A 44 -3.50 2.52 4.88
C PRO A 44 -2.57 3.42 4.06
N GLN A 45 -2.67 3.38 2.72
CA GLN A 45 -1.94 4.24 1.79
C GLN A 45 -2.27 5.73 1.95
N GLU A 46 -3.51 6.05 2.32
CA GLU A 46 -4.01 7.42 2.44
C GLU A 46 -3.72 8.03 3.81
N LEU A 47 -3.18 7.24 4.74
CA LEU A 47 -2.93 7.65 6.12
C LEU A 47 -1.43 7.86 6.33
N SER A 48 -1.04 8.97 6.94
CA SER A 48 0.34 9.18 7.39
C SER A 48 0.61 8.51 8.76
N ASN A 49 1.89 8.33 9.11
CA ASN A 49 2.24 7.77 10.44
C ASN A 49 1.86 8.75 11.55
N ASP A 50 1.98 10.05 11.28
CA ASP A 50 1.54 11.12 12.18
C ASP A 50 0.02 11.07 12.37
N GLU A 51 -0.76 10.87 11.30
CA GLU A 51 -2.21 10.78 11.41
C GLU A 51 -2.69 9.59 12.26
N LEU A 52 -1.95 8.48 12.22
CA LEU A 52 -2.19 7.30 13.06
C LEU A 52 -1.74 7.53 14.52
N SER A 53 -0.65 8.27 14.70
CA SER A 53 -0.19 8.70 16.03
C SER A 53 -1.22 9.63 16.68
N ASP A 54 -1.70 10.64 15.94
CA ASP A 54 -2.75 11.56 16.38
C ASP A 54 -4.04 10.83 16.73
N ALA A 55 -4.40 9.79 15.97
CA ALA A 55 -5.55 8.95 16.27
C ALA A 55 -5.37 8.21 17.61
N GLY A 56 -4.17 7.68 17.89
CA GLY A 56 -3.87 7.05 19.18
C GLY A 56 -3.89 8.04 20.35
N VAL A 57 -3.39 9.26 20.15
CA VAL A 57 -3.47 10.34 21.16
C VAL A 57 -4.93 10.68 21.45
N ALA A 58 -5.75 10.83 20.42
CA ALA A 58 -7.18 11.09 20.58
C ALA A 58 -7.91 9.96 21.31
N LEU A 59 -7.58 8.68 21.03
CA LEU A 59 -8.14 7.54 21.76
C LEU A 59 -7.72 7.53 23.23
N THR A 60 -6.47 7.86 23.52
CA THR A 60 -5.98 8.00 24.91
C THR A 60 -6.77 9.08 25.67
N TYR A 61 -6.98 10.25 25.06
CA TYR A 61 -7.81 11.30 25.67
C TYR A 61 -9.27 10.87 25.88
N MET A 62 -9.83 10.06 24.99
CA MET A 62 -11.19 9.51 25.16
C MET A 62 -11.22 8.52 26.33
N ALA A 63 -10.22 7.64 26.45
CA ALA A 63 -10.09 6.70 27.56
C ALA A 63 -9.94 7.44 28.91
N ASP A 64 -9.13 8.50 28.97
CA ASP A 64 -8.98 9.36 30.16
C ASP A 64 -10.29 10.07 30.55
N ALA A 65 -11.14 10.36 29.56
CA ALA A 65 -12.48 10.90 29.77
C ALA A 65 -13.50 9.82 30.21
N GLY A 66 -13.07 8.57 30.38
CA GLY A 66 -13.87 7.44 30.83
C GLY A 66 -14.62 6.72 29.72
N PHE A 67 -14.18 6.85 28.45
CA PHE A 67 -14.76 6.10 27.35
C PHE A 67 -14.06 4.75 27.11
N ASP A 68 -14.83 3.67 27.06
CA ASP A 68 -14.40 2.33 26.65
C ASP A 68 -14.45 2.21 25.13
N MET A 69 -13.29 2.45 24.51
CA MET A 69 -13.10 2.41 23.06
C MET A 69 -12.13 1.30 22.63
N GLY A 70 -11.99 0.22 23.40
CA GLY A 70 -11.00 -0.84 23.13
C GLY A 70 -11.13 -1.49 21.74
N TRP A 71 -12.32 -1.44 21.14
CA TRP A 71 -12.53 -1.89 19.76
C TRP A 71 -11.85 -0.97 18.72
N LEU A 72 -11.81 0.35 18.96
CA LEU A 72 -11.09 1.28 18.09
C LEU A 72 -9.57 1.17 18.26
N ASP A 73 -9.08 0.91 19.47
CA ASP A 73 -7.66 0.66 19.69
C ASP A 73 -7.20 -0.56 18.88
N LYS A 74 -7.99 -1.63 18.89
CA LYS A 74 -7.73 -2.81 18.05
C LYS A 74 -7.70 -2.48 16.56
N ILE A 75 -8.68 -1.72 16.08
CA ILE A 75 -8.71 -1.28 14.67
C ILE A 75 -7.49 -0.42 14.33
N LEU A 76 -7.09 0.49 15.21
CA LEU A 76 -5.92 1.34 15.01
C LEU A 76 -4.65 0.49 14.88
N GLU A 77 -4.46 -0.51 15.73
CA GLU A 77 -3.30 -1.41 15.63
C GLU A 77 -3.33 -2.23 14.33
N GLU A 78 -4.49 -2.77 13.92
CA GLU A 78 -4.63 -3.46 12.65
C GLU A 78 -4.28 -2.56 11.44
N VAL A 79 -4.69 -1.29 11.49
CA VAL A 79 -4.37 -0.30 10.44
C VAL A 79 -2.87 0.01 10.43
N LYS A 80 -2.24 0.20 11.60
CA LYS A 80 -0.78 0.40 11.72
C LYS A 80 0.00 -0.79 11.17
N GLU A 81 -0.43 -2.02 11.46
CA GLU A 81 0.20 -3.23 10.93
C GLU A 81 0.07 -3.32 9.41
N LYS A 82 -1.13 -3.08 8.87
CA LYS A 82 -1.37 -3.04 7.42
C LYS A 82 -0.50 -2.00 6.74
N LYS A 83 -0.36 -0.82 7.34
CA LYS A 83 0.50 0.25 6.83
C LYS A 83 1.98 -0.15 6.80
N LYS A 84 2.52 -0.68 7.89
CA LYS A 84 3.90 -1.19 7.94
C LYS A 84 4.14 -2.26 6.87
N LYS A 85 3.18 -3.15 6.68
CA LYS A 85 3.24 -4.20 5.65
C LYS A 85 3.22 -3.61 4.24
N GLU A 86 2.40 -2.58 3.99
CA GLU A 86 2.36 -1.86 2.72
C GLU A 86 3.72 -1.22 2.42
N GLU A 87 4.27 -0.45 3.35
CA GLU A 87 5.58 0.20 3.21
C GLU A 87 6.69 -0.82 2.92
N ALA A 88 6.71 -1.94 3.66
CA ALA A 88 7.66 -3.02 3.42
C ALA A 88 7.48 -3.70 2.05
N CYS A 89 6.24 -3.90 1.59
CA CYS A 89 5.96 -4.42 0.26
C CYS A 89 6.45 -3.46 -0.83
N LEU A 90 6.22 -2.16 -0.68
CA LEU A 90 6.66 -1.14 -1.62
C LEU A 90 8.19 -1.11 -1.72
N ALA A 91 8.90 -1.16 -0.59
CA ALA A 91 10.36 -1.22 -0.56
C ALA A 91 10.90 -2.45 -1.30
N ARG A 92 10.36 -3.65 -1.02
CA ARG A 92 10.75 -4.88 -1.73
C ARG A 92 10.45 -4.81 -3.23
N LEU A 93 9.33 -4.21 -3.61
CA LEU A 93 8.97 -4.05 -5.02
C LEU A 93 9.96 -3.13 -5.75
N GLN A 94 10.42 -2.07 -5.10
CA GLN A 94 11.43 -1.17 -5.65
C GLN A 94 12.77 -1.90 -5.82
N GLU A 95 13.21 -2.62 -4.78
CA GLU A 95 14.43 -3.43 -4.84
C GLU A 95 14.38 -4.46 -5.98
N MET A 96 13.29 -5.22 -6.11
CA MET A 96 13.10 -6.18 -7.20
C MET A 96 13.14 -5.50 -8.58
N LYS A 97 12.56 -4.29 -8.71
CA LYS A 97 12.63 -3.52 -9.96
C LYS A 97 14.07 -3.12 -10.29
N GLU A 98 14.87 -2.77 -9.29
CA GLU A 98 16.29 -2.41 -9.48
C GLU A 98 17.13 -3.62 -9.87
N GLN A 99 16.93 -4.77 -9.22
CA GLN A 99 17.60 -6.02 -9.58
C GLN A 99 17.21 -6.52 -10.98
N LEU A 100 15.97 -6.26 -11.42
CA LEU A 100 15.49 -6.66 -12.74
C LEU A 100 16.10 -5.82 -13.89
N LYS A 101 16.49 -4.57 -13.64
CA LYS A 101 17.08 -3.68 -14.67
C LYS A 101 18.32 -4.28 -15.36
N PRO A 102 19.39 -4.69 -14.65
CA PRO A 102 20.59 -5.23 -15.30
C PRO A 102 20.31 -6.57 -16.00
N LEU A 103 19.38 -7.39 -15.47
CA LEU A 103 18.99 -8.65 -16.11
C LEU A 103 18.32 -8.40 -17.47
N LYS A 104 17.41 -7.42 -17.54
CA LYS A 104 16.80 -7.01 -18.82
C LYS A 104 17.85 -6.53 -19.82
N GLN A 105 18.81 -5.72 -19.36
CA GLN A 105 19.89 -5.24 -20.22
C GLN A 105 20.73 -6.40 -20.77
N LYS A 106 21.10 -7.35 -19.90
CA LYS A 106 21.86 -8.53 -20.29
C LYS A 106 21.11 -9.43 -21.28
N CYS A 107 19.78 -9.58 -21.13
CA CYS A 107 18.98 -10.30 -22.11
C CYS A 107 19.04 -9.63 -23.49
N LEU A 108 18.92 -8.31 -23.57
CA LEU A 108 19.03 -7.58 -24.84
C LEU A 108 20.41 -7.73 -25.48
N GLU A 109 21.48 -7.70 -24.68
CA GLU A 109 22.84 -7.92 -25.16
C GLU A 109 23.02 -9.34 -25.74
N LEU A 110 22.51 -10.35 -25.03
CA LEU A 110 22.54 -11.74 -25.49
C LEU A 110 21.70 -11.97 -26.75
N GLU A 111 20.52 -11.34 -26.85
CA GLU A 111 19.69 -11.38 -28.06
C GLU A 111 20.45 -10.81 -29.27
N ALA A 112 21.11 -9.66 -29.10
CA ALA A 112 21.92 -9.07 -30.15
C ALA A 112 23.10 -9.96 -30.57
N GLN A 113 23.75 -10.64 -29.62
CA GLN A 113 24.82 -11.60 -29.92
C GLN A 113 24.28 -12.82 -30.69
N VAL A 114 23.12 -13.35 -30.30
CA VAL A 114 22.50 -14.47 -31.03
C VAL A 114 22.17 -14.08 -32.47
N ASP A 115 21.66 -12.87 -32.70
CA ASP A 115 21.31 -12.43 -34.06
C ASP A 115 22.55 -12.15 -34.93
N LYS A 116 23.62 -11.64 -34.34
CA LYS A 116 24.92 -11.50 -35.01
C LYS A 116 25.45 -12.87 -35.48
N GLU A 117 25.51 -13.85 -34.58
CA GLU A 117 26.07 -15.17 -34.90
C GLU A 117 25.18 -15.93 -35.92
N LYS A 118 23.87 -15.71 -35.92
CA LYS A 118 22.98 -16.19 -36.99
C LYS A 118 23.36 -15.60 -38.35
N ALA A 119 23.66 -14.29 -38.41
CA ALA A 119 24.07 -13.64 -39.65
C ALA A 119 25.39 -14.21 -40.17
N GLU A 120 26.40 -14.34 -39.29
CA GLU A 120 27.70 -14.96 -39.63
C GLU A 120 27.53 -16.40 -40.12
N LEU A 121 26.64 -17.19 -39.50
CA LEU A 121 26.33 -18.55 -39.95
C LEU A 121 25.68 -18.58 -41.34
N LEU A 122 24.79 -17.63 -41.63
CA LEU A 122 24.17 -17.52 -42.95
C LEU A 122 25.20 -17.16 -44.02
N GLU A 123 26.11 -16.24 -43.74
CA GLU A 123 27.23 -15.89 -44.62
C GLU A 123 28.16 -17.09 -44.87
N ALA A 124 28.55 -17.80 -43.81
CA ALA A 124 29.43 -18.98 -43.92
C ALA A 124 28.78 -20.13 -44.71
N ARG A 125 27.46 -20.22 -44.75
CA ARG A 125 26.69 -21.21 -45.52
C ARG A 125 26.43 -20.80 -46.96
N ALA A 126 26.73 -19.56 -47.35
CA ALA A 126 26.51 -19.10 -48.71
C ALA A 126 27.38 -19.92 -49.70
N PRO A 127 26.80 -20.45 -50.78
CA PRO A 127 27.57 -21.18 -51.78
C PRO A 127 28.59 -20.27 -52.45
N HIS A 128 29.80 -20.78 -52.71
CA HIS A 128 30.80 -20.04 -53.48
C HIS A 128 30.41 -20.07 -54.97
N SER A 129 30.19 -18.91 -55.57
CA SER A 129 29.94 -18.80 -57.02
C SER A 129 31.26 -19.00 -57.77
N PHE A 130 31.26 -19.97 -58.70
CA PHE A 130 32.38 -20.23 -59.61
C PHE A 130 32.28 -19.44 -60.93
N ASP A 131 31.21 -18.65 -61.13
CA ASP A 131 30.96 -17.95 -62.40
C ASP A 131 32.07 -16.94 -62.74
N GLN A 132 32.75 -16.41 -61.71
CA GLN A 132 33.90 -15.52 -61.88
C GLN A 132 35.15 -16.19 -62.44
N TYR A 133 35.22 -17.54 -62.41
CA TYR A 133 36.35 -18.31 -62.93
C TYR A 133 36.10 -18.90 -64.33
N LEU A 134 34.89 -18.76 -64.87
CA LEU A 134 34.47 -19.39 -66.13
C LEU A 134 34.31 -18.40 -67.30
N SER A 135 34.46 -17.09 -67.09
CA SER A 135 34.53 -16.13 -68.20
C SER A 135 35.94 -16.11 -68.80
N SER A 136 36.09 -16.75 -69.96
CA SER A 136 37.22 -16.61 -70.91
C SER A 136 37.01 -15.46 -71.88
#